data_AF-A0A959W0S0-F1
#
_entry.id   AF-A0A959W0S0-F1
#
_cell.length_a   1.000
_cell.length_b   1.000
_cell.length_c   1.000
_cell.angle_alpha   90.00
_cell.angle_beta   90.00
_cell.angle_gamma   90.00
#
_symmetry.space_group_name_H-M   'P 1'
#
loop_
_entity.id
_entity.type
_entity.pdbx_description
1 polymer ?
#
loop_
_entity_poly.entity_id
_entity_poly.type
_entity_poly.pdbx_seq_one_letter_code
_entity_poly.pdbx_strand_id
1 'polypeptide(L)' 'MGFLPNIGPLELVIVLVIAVLILGPKRIPAAAKSVGEGVRNFRHSLSGGGEEEEKHEKTKSELDEKTETKA' A
#
# COMPACT_ATOMS: atom_id res chain seq x y z
N MET A 1 36.84 -14.50 -5.36
CA MET A 1 36.44 -13.24 -6.00
C MET A 1 35.13 -13.47 -6.74
N GLY A 2 34.04 -13.64 -5.99
CA GLY A 2 32.70 -13.91 -6.54
C GLY A 2 31.74 -12.85 -6.04
N PHE A 3 31.68 -11.73 -6.75
CA PHE A 3 30.74 -10.64 -6.50
C PHE A 3 29.80 -10.56 -7.70
N LEU A 4 29.07 -11.65 -7.95
CA LEU A 4 27.82 -11.54 -8.69
C LEU A 4 26.78 -11.16 -7.64
N PRO A 5 26.25 -9.92 -7.65
CA PRO A 5 25.16 -9.54 -6.76
C PRO A 5 23.95 -10.35 -7.21
N ASN A 6 23.79 -11.52 -6.60
CA ASN A 6 22.55 -12.24 -6.62
C ASN A 6 21.62 -11.34 -5.82
N ILE A 7 20.89 -10.46 -6.51
CA ILE A 7 19.84 -9.61 -5.93
C ILE A 7 18.80 -10.55 -5.35
N GLY A 8 19.08 -10.98 -4.14
CA GLY A 8 18.28 -11.92 -3.40
C GLY A 8 17.15 -11.18 -2.73
N PRO A 9 16.13 -11.92 -2.26
CA PRO A 9 15.06 -11.34 -1.45
C PRO A 9 15.59 -10.48 -0.29
N LEU A 10 16.75 -10.86 0.28
CA LEU A 10 17.39 -10.15 1.38
C LEU A 10 17.88 -8.75 0.98
N GLU A 11 18.46 -8.60 -0.21
CA GLU A 11 18.98 -7.31 -0.70
C GLU A 11 17.82 -6.36 -1.06
N LEU A 12 16.74 -6.90 -1.65
CA LEU A 12 15.50 -6.15 -1.86
C LEU A 12 14.90 -5.64 -0.55
N VAL A 13 14.90 -6.46 0.51
CA VAL A 13 14.42 -6.04 1.83
C VAL A 13 15.25 -4.89 2.40
N ILE A 14 16.58 -4.94 2.28
CA ILE A 14 17.47 -3.85 2.73
C ILE A 14 17.14 -2.54 2.00
N VAL A 15 16.98 -2.58 0.67
CA VAL A 15 16.60 -1.41 -0.12
C VAL A 15 15.22 -0.88 0.29
N LEU A 16 14.25 -1.78 0.50
CA LEU A 16 12.91 -1.42 0.99
C LEU A 16 12.98 -0.71 2.34
N VAL A 17 13.79 -1.19 3.28
CA VAL A 17 13.96 -0.55 4.59
C VAL A 17 14.51 0.86 4.44
N ILE A 18 15.52 1.07 3.60
CA ILE A 18 16.08 2.42 3.36
C ILE A 18 15.03 3.33 2.71
N ALA A 19 14.29 2.84 1.72
CA ALA A 19 13.21 3.59 1.08
C ALA A 19 12.10 3.97 2.08
N VAL A 20 11.75 3.05 2.99
CA VAL A 20 10.79 3.27 4.07
C VAL A 20 11.30 4.29 5.09
N LEU A 21 12.61 4.37 5.36
CA LEU A 21 13.17 5.39 6.24
C LEU A 21 13.07 6.80 5.61
N ILE A 22 13.32 6.92 4.30
CA ILE A 22 13.22 8.19 3.58
C ILE A 22 11.76 8.64 3.44
N LEU A 23 10.88 7.73 3.02
CA LEU A 23 9.47 8.04 2.75
C LEU A 23 8.61 8.01 4.03
N GLY A 24 8.99 7.21 5.01
CA GLY A 24 8.25 6.90 6.23
C GLY A 24 7.34 5.67 6.10
N PRO A 25 7.28 4.78 7.11
CA PRO A 25 6.48 3.55 7.06
C PRO A 25 4.97 3.80 6.92
N LYS A 26 4.49 4.98 7.36
CA LYS A 26 3.08 5.38 7.21
C LYS A 26 2.72 5.83 5.79
N ARG A 27 3.69 6.27 4.98
CA ARG A 27 3.46 6.80 3.62
C ARG A 27 3.42 5.70 2.56
N ILE A 28 4.16 4.61 2.75
CA ILE A 28 4.16 3.43 1.87
C ILE A 28 2.74 2.87 1.63
N PRO A 29 1.92 2.57 2.66
CA PRO A 29 0.58 2.01 2.43
C PRO A 29 -0.36 3.01 1.76
N ALA A 30 -0.24 4.31 2.06
CA ALA A 30 -1.04 5.35 1.42
C ALA A 30 -0.70 5.46 -0.08
N ALA A 31 0.60 5.52 -0.41
CA ALA A 31 1.08 5.55 -1.79
C ALA A 31 0.70 4.27 -2.56
N ALA A 32 0.86 3.10 -1.93
CA ALA A 32 0.46 1.83 -2.53
C ALA A 32 -1.05 1.74 -2.77
N LYS A 33 -1.89 2.28 -1.87
CA LYS A 33 -3.34 2.32 -2.04
C LYS A 33 -3.71 3.18 -3.26
N SER A 34 -3.20 4.41 -3.35
CA SER A 34 -3.50 5.31 -4.47
C SER A 34 -2.98 4.79 -5.82
N VAL A 35 -1.77 4.22 -5.84
CA VAL A 35 -1.22 3.58 -7.05
C VAL A 35 -2.02 2.33 -7.41
N GLY A 36 -2.41 1.51 -6.42
CA GLY A 36 -3.20 0.30 -6.61
C GLY A 36 -4.58 0.58 -7.20
N GLU A 37 -5.26 1.63 -6.72
CA GLU A 37 -6.54 2.10 -7.26
C GLU A 37 -6.39 2.55 -8.72
N GLY A 38 -5.32 3.32 -9.03
CA GLY A 38 -5.01 3.73 -10.40
C GLY A 38 -4.70 2.56 -11.34
N VAL A 39 -3.91 1.59 -10.88
CA VAL A 39 -3.57 0.37 -11.65
C VAL A 39 -4.80 -0.51 -11.84
N ARG A 40 -5.67 -0.65 -10.81
CA ARG A 40 -6.95 -1.37 -10.92
C ARG A 40 -7.83 -0.75 -11.99
N ASN A 41 -8.00 0.58 -11.95
CA ASN A 41 -8.80 1.28 -12.95
C ASN A 41 -8.18 1.20 -14.35
N PHE A 42 -6.85 1.31 -14.47
CA PHE A 42 -6.13 1.16 -15.74
C PHE A 42 -6.30 -0.25 -16.33
N ARG A 43 -6.18 -1.30 -15.51
CA ARG A 43 -6.43 -2.68 -15.93
C ARG A 43 -7.88 -2.90 -16.34
N HIS A 44 -8.83 -2.32 -15.60
CA HIS A 44 -10.25 -2.40 -15.91
C HIS A 44 -10.57 -1.78 -17.28
N SER A 45 -10.00 -0.60 -17.58
CA SER A 45 -10.17 0.03 -18.90
C SER A 45 -9.50 -0.74 -20.04
N LEU A 46 -8.37 -1.40 -19.79
CA LEU A 46 -7.68 -2.22 -20.79
C LEU A 46 -8.33 -3.58 -21.04
N SER A 47 -9.02 -4.15 -20.05
CA SER A 47 -9.56 -5.52 -20.14
C SER A 47 -10.96 -5.58 -20.78
N GLY A 48 -11.55 -4.45 -21.19
CA GLY A 48 -12.72 -4.40 -22.07
C GLY A 48 -14.02 -5.03 -21.54
N GLY A 49 -14.11 -5.36 -20.26
CA GLY A 49 -15.29 -5.97 -19.63
C GLY A 49 -15.52 -5.33 -18.27
N GLY A 50 -16.68 -4.69 -18.13
CA GLY A 50 -17.11 -4.09 -16.88
C GLY A 50 -17.47 -5.13 -15.82
N GLU A 51 -17.79 -4.58 -14.64
CA GLU A 51 -18.59 -5.19 -13.57
C GLU A 51 -17.88 -5.94 -12.43
N GLU A 52 -16.74 -5.49 -11.88
CA GLU A 52 -16.27 -6.06 -10.59
C GLU A 52 -15.68 -5.04 -9.59
N GLU A 53 -16.61 -4.58 -8.73
CA GLU A 53 -16.44 -4.21 -7.31
C GLU A 53 -15.93 -2.80 -6.94
N GLU A 54 -16.89 -1.89 -6.77
CA GLU A 54 -16.80 -0.77 -5.83
C GLU A 54 -16.99 -1.27 -4.39
N LYS A 55 -15.91 -1.57 -3.64
CA LYS A 55 -15.99 -1.59 -2.17
C LYS A 55 -14.63 -1.48 -1.49
N HIS A 56 -14.16 -0.26 -1.20
CA HIS A 56 -13.51 0.03 0.10
C HIS A 56 -13.20 1.53 0.31
N GLU A 57 -14.23 2.30 0.62
CA GLU A 57 -14.08 3.50 1.45
C GLU A 57 -14.86 3.31 2.76
N LYS A 58 -14.33 3.86 3.86
CA LYS A 58 -14.79 3.84 5.27
C LYS A 58 -14.25 2.71 6.16
N THR A 59 -12.98 2.80 6.56
CA THR A 59 -12.58 2.40 7.93
C THR A 59 -11.33 3.18 8.38
N LYS A 60 -11.44 4.49 8.62
CA LYS A 60 -10.57 5.20 9.58
C LYS A 60 -11.04 6.61 9.95
N SER A 61 -12.33 6.79 10.25
CA SER A 61 -12.83 8.03 10.88
C SER A 61 -13.74 7.70 12.06
N GLU A 62 -13.33 6.75 12.89
CA GLU A 62 -14.07 6.33 14.09
C GLU A 62 -13.08 5.90 15.20
N LEU A 63 -12.04 6.73 15.43
CA LEU A 63 -11.11 6.59 16.56
C LEU A 63 -11.06 7.87 17.43
N ASP A 64 -12.06 8.73 17.26
CA ASP A 64 -12.38 9.84 18.16
C ASP A 64 -13.86 9.65 18.49
N GLU A 65 -14.27 9.73 19.76
CA GLU A 65 -15.64 9.49 20.27
C GLU A 65 -16.04 8.04 20.64
N LYS A 66 -15.32 7.37 21.56
CA LYS A 66 -15.93 6.57 22.66
C LYS A 66 -14.93 6.04 23.70
N THR A 67 -14.27 6.90 24.47
CA THR A 67 -13.86 6.56 25.85
C THR A 67 -13.93 7.79 26.75
N GLU A 68 -15.02 8.53 26.65
CA GLU A 68 -15.53 9.30 27.77
C GLU A 68 -17.02 8.95 27.88
N THR A 69 -17.44 8.66 29.11
CA THR A 69 -18.83 8.44 29.56
C THR A 69 -19.37 7.00 29.52
N LYS A 70 -19.77 6.58 30.74
CA LYS A 70 -20.59 5.41 31.16
C LYS A 70 -19.76 4.16 31.50
N ALA A 71 -19.67 3.67 32.73
CA ALA A 71 -20.42 3.90 33.98
C ALA A 71 -19.51 3.60 35.19
#